data_AF-A0A7C5VBI8-F1
#
_entry.id   AF-A0A7C5VBI8-F1
#
_cell.length_a   1.000
_cell.length_b   1.000
_cell.length_c   1.000
_cell.angle_alpha   90.00
_cell.angle_beta   90.00
_cell.angle_gamma   90.00
#
_symmetry.space_group_name_H-M   'P 1'
#
loop_
_entity.id
_entity.type
_entity.pdbx_description
1 polymer ?
#
loop_
_entity_poly.entity_id
_entity_poly.type
_entity_poly.pdbx_seq_one_letter_code
_entity_poly.pdbx_strand_id
1 'polypeptide(L)'
;MSEFLYCPIIKGKANDIKALAYISPVLMPEVKPLYELPPFKATDDPEKVLSTFARRLAKFAGGRPAYVDFPVLRPGAKLASGES
;
A
#
# COMPACT_ATOMS: atom_id res chain seq x y z
N MET A 1 11.36 22.06 14.58
CA MET A 1 10.79 20.85 15.21
C MET A 1 10.68 19.80 14.11
N SER A 2 11.26 18.61 14.26
CA SER A 2 11.05 17.55 13.26
C SER A 2 9.60 17.10 13.39
N GLU A 3 8.75 17.50 12.45
CA GLU A 3 7.40 16.97 12.32
C GLU A 3 7.53 15.46 12.08
N PHE A 4 7.22 14.66 13.09
CA PHE A 4 7.17 13.21 12.96
C PHE A 4 6.00 12.86 12.05
N LEU A 5 6.28 12.75 10.76
CA LEU A 5 5.29 12.34 9.78
C LEU A 5 4.98 10.86 9.97
N TYR A 6 3.74 10.55 10.35
CA TYR A 6 3.27 9.17 10.45
C TYR A 6 3.10 8.57 9.05
N CYS A 7 3.88 7.55 8.74
CA CYS A 7 3.81 6.78 7.50
C CYS A 7 3.26 5.37 7.80
N PRO A 8 1.95 5.14 7.70
CA PRO A 8 1.42 3.80 7.84
C PRO A 8 1.82 2.95 6.63
N ILE A 9 2.33 1.75 6.90
CA ILE A 9 2.53 0.71 5.87
C ILE A 9 1.21 -0.02 5.68
N ILE A 10 0.63 0.12 4.49
CA ILE A 10 -0.66 -0.44 4.09
C ILE A 10 -0.36 -1.68 3.25
N LYS A 11 -0.66 -2.88 3.75
CA LYS A 11 -0.29 -4.16 3.12
C LYS A 11 -1.09 -4.51 1.85
N GLY A 12 -1.59 -3.52 1.12
CA GLY A 12 -2.33 -3.66 -0.13
C GLY A 12 -3.62 -4.47 -0.05
N LYS A 13 -4.04 -4.89 1.15
CA LYS A 13 -5.32 -5.56 1.38
C LYS A 13 -6.44 -4.54 1.21
N ALA A 14 -7.58 -5.01 0.71
CA ALA A 14 -8.73 -4.15 0.45
C ALA A 14 -9.19 -3.36 1.69
N ASN A 15 -9.12 -3.98 2.87
CA ASN A 15 -9.50 -3.34 4.13
C ASN A 15 -8.52 -2.25 4.55
N ASP A 16 -7.22 -2.46 4.37
CA ASP A 16 -6.19 -1.49 4.74
C ASP A 16 -6.27 -0.24 3.83
N ILE A 17 -6.46 -0.45 2.52
CA ILE A 17 -6.67 0.65 1.56
C ILE A 17 -7.97 1.40 1.89
N LYS A 18 -9.02 0.69 2.31
CA LYS A 18 -10.29 1.29 2.71
C LYS A 18 -10.16 2.10 4.01
N ALA A 19 -9.33 1.68 4.96
CA ALA A 19 -9.09 2.39 6.21
C ALA A 19 -8.58 3.82 5.97
N LEU A 20 -7.73 4.03 4.95
CA LEU A 20 -7.27 5.37 4.56
C LEU A 20 -8.39 6.29 4.06
N ALA A 21 -9.45 5.72 3.46
CA ALA A 21 -10.59 6.51 3.03
C ALA A 21 -11.39 7.09 4.20
N TYR A 22 -11.19 6.57 5.43
CA TYR A 22 -11.86 7.04 6.64
C TYR A 22 -11.03 8.03 7.47
N ILE A 23 -9.79 8.33 7.07
CA ILE A 23 -9.00 9.37 7.74
C ILE A 23 -9.64 10.73 7.48
N SER A 24 -9.72 11.55 8.53
CA SER A 24 -10.24 12.91 8.46
C SER A 24 -9.51 13.73 7.38
N PRO A 25 -10.22 14.48 6.51
CA PRO A 25 -9.60 15.33 5.50
C PRO A 25 -8.58 16.33 6.07
N VAL A 26 -8.74 16.73 7.34
CA VAL A 26 -7.84 17.66 8.04
C VAL A 26 -6.49 17.02 8.37
N LEU A 27 -6.48 15.74 8.70
CA LEU A 27 -5.27 15.00 9.07
C LEU A 27 -4.58 14.36 7.86
N MET A 28 -5.29 14.24 6.73
CA MET A 28 -4.75 13.61 5.52
C MET A 28 -3.46 14.22 4.98
N PRO A 29 -3.22 15.55 5.01
CA PRO A 29 -1.95 16.12 4.56
C PRO A 29 -0.73 15.63 5.34
N GLU A 30 -0.93 15.23 6.61
CA GLU A 30 0.13 14.76 7.50
C GLU A 30 0.42 13.26 7.32
N VAL A 31 -0.46 12.53 6.63
CA VAL A 31 -0.34 11.09 6.40
C VAL A 31 0.19 10.83 5.01
N LYS A 32 1.40 10.25 4.92
CA LYS A 32 2.00 9.77 3.67
C LYS A 32 2.03 8.24 3.68
N PRO A 33 0.94 7.56 3.30
CA PRO A 33 0.89 6.11 3.36
C PRO A 33 1.82 5.48 2.32
N LEU A 34 2.53 4.43 2.74
CA LEU A 34 3.25 3.54 1.84
C LEU A 34 2.36 2.34 1.55
N TYR A 35 2.03 2.11 0.29
CA TYR A 35 1.24 0.96 -0.12
C TYR A 35 2.16 -0.17 -0.56
N GLU A 36 2.14 -1.28 0.17
CA GLU A 36 2.87 -2.50 -0.16
C GLU A 36 1.98 -3.39 -1.03
N LEU A 37 2.51 -3.86 -2.17
CA LEU A 37 1.80 -4.85 -2.98
C LEU A 37 1.70 -6.17 -2.19
N PRO A 38 0.53 -6.84 -2.14
CA PRO A 38 0.47 -8.18 -1.58
C PRO A 38 1.45 -9.12 -2.30
N PRO A 39 2.02 -10.11 -1.59
CA PRO A 39 2.94 -11.05 -2.20
C PRO A 39 2.27 -11.83 -3.33
N PHE A 40 2.97 -11.98 -4.45
CA PHE A 40 2.54 -12.82 -5.55
C PHE A 40 2.61 -14.30 -5.14
N LYS A 41 1.54 -15.04 -5.42
CA LYS A 41 1.56 -16.50 -5.41
C LYS A 41 1.97 -17.01 -6.78
N ALA A 42 2.53 -18.22 -6.83
CA ALA A 42 2.92 -18.87 -8.09
C ALA A 42 1.74 -19.06 -9.07
N THR A 43 0.51 -19.09 -8.56
CA THR A 43 -0.74 -19.23 -9.33
C THR A 43 -1.34 -17.90 -9.77
N ASP A 44 -0.79 -16.77 -9.31
CA ASP A 44 -1.35 -15.46 -9.61
C ASP A 44 -0.98 -15.03 -11.03
N ASP A 45 -1.93 -14.41 -11.71
CA ASP A 45 -1.66 -13.63 -12.92
C ASP A 45 -1.19 -12.22 -12.50
N PRO A 46 0.09 -11.85 -12.75
CA PRO A 46 0.65 -10.60 -12.27
C PRO A 46 -0.10 -9.36 -12.79
N GLU A 47 -0.54 -9.37 -14.04
CA GLU A 47 -1.24 -8.24 -14.64
C GLU A 47 -2.59 -8.01 -13.98
N LYS A 48 -3.30 -9.10 -13.68
CA LYS A 48 -4.59 -9.06 -12.97
C LYS A 48 -4.44 -8.55 -11.54
N VAL A 49 -3.39 -8.96 -10.83
CA VAL A 49 -3.09 -8.50 -9.47
C VAL A 49 -2.81 -7.01 -9.46
N LEU A 50 -1.94 -6.54 -10.36
CA LEU A 50 -1.60 -5.12 -10.50
C LEU A 50 -2.82 -4.28 -10.89
N SER A 51 -3.61 -4.74 -11.86
CA SER A 51 -4.86 -4.07 -12.27
C SER A 51 -5.86 -3.94 -11.13
N THR A 52 -6.02 -4.99 -10.32
CA THR A 52 -6.91 -4.97 -9.15
C THR A 52 -6.41 -3.99 -8.08
N PHE A 53 -5.10 -3.99 -7.80
CA PHE A 53 -4.49 -3.08 -6.86
C PHE A 53 -4.63 -1.61 -7.31
N ALA A 54 -4.31 -1.31 -8.57
CA ALA A 54 -4.43 0.02 -9.15
C ALA A 54 -5.88 0.54 -9.11
N ARG A 55 -6.88 -0.30 -9.41
CA ARG A 55 -8.30 0.06 -9.29
C ARG A 55 -8.70 0.41 -7.85
N ARG A 56 -8.20 -0.33 -6.86
CA ARG A 56 -8.46 -0.05 -5.44
C ARG A 56 -7.82 1.27 -5.02
N LEU A 57 -6.56 1.48 -5.38
CA LEU A 57 -5.87 2.76 -5.15
C LEU A 57 -6.64 3.92 -5.77
N ALA A 58 -7.00 3.84 -7.05
CA ALA A 58 -7.74 4.90 -7.73
C ALA A 58 -9.08 5.22 -7.03
N LYS A 59 -9.79 4.17 -6.57
CA LYS A 59 -11.09 4.33 -5.88
C LYS A 59 -10.97 5.00 -4.52
N PHE A 60 -9.93 4.67 -3.74
CA PHE A 60 -9.86 5.06 -2.32
C PHE A 60 -8.84 6.16 -2.03
N ALA A 61 -7.76 6.25 -2.80
CA ALA A 61 -6.73 7.28 -2.65
C ALA A 61 -7.09 8.60 -3.37
N GLY A 62 -8.10 8.62 -4.25
CA GLY A 62 -8.75 9.85 -4.73
C GLY A 62 -7.81 10.91 -5.32
N GLY A 63 -7.11 10.60 -6.40
CA GLY A 63 -6.26 11.54 -7.16
C GLY A 63 -4.98 12.01 -6.44
N ARG A 64 -4.75 11.57 -5.20
CA ARG A 64 -3.58 11.95 -4.40
C ARG A 64 -2.31 11.21 -4.85
N PRO A 65 -1.13 11.79 -4.64
CA PRO A 65 0.14 11.08 -4.81
C PRO A 65 0.15 9.83 -3.92
N ALA A 66 0.37 8.66 -4.53
CA ALA A 66 0.51 7.39 -3.84
C ALA A 66 1.93 6.87 -3.99
N TYR A 67 2.56 6.52 -2.87
CA TYR A 67 3.86 5.86 -2.86
C TYR A 67 3.63 4.36 -2.74
N VAL A 68 4.08 3.61 -3.75
CA VAL A 68 3.90 2.15 -3.81
C VAL A 68 5.26 1.49 -3.71
N ASP A 69 5.40 0.56 -2.78
CA ASP A 69 6.58 -0.29 -2.69
C ASP A 69 6.30 -1.66 -3.34
N PHE A 70 7.31 -2.14 -4.06
CA PHE A 70 7.32 -3.42 -4.75
C PHE A 70 8.46 -4.30 -4.22
N PRO A 71 8.43 -4.70 -2.93
CA PRO A 71 9.55 -5.38 -2.31
C PRO A 71 9.89 -6.70 -3.02
N VAL A 72 8.87 -7.38 -3.57
CA VAL A 72 8.97 -8.68 -4.25
C VAL A 72 9.50 -8.63 -5.69
N LEU A 73 9.64 -7.44 -6.30
CA LEU A 73 10.19 -7.33 -7.66
C LEU A 73 11.73 -7.35 -7.67
N ARG A 74 12.39 -7.29 -6.51
CA ARG A 74 13.85 -7.38 -6.44
C ARG A 74 14.30 -8.84 -6.50
N PRO A 75 15.34 -9.18 -7.29
CA PRO A 75 15.94 -10.51 -7.26
C PRO A 75 16.38 -10.87 -5.83
N GLY A 76 15.99 -12.05 -5.34
CA GLY A 76 16.32 -12.50 -3.98
C GLY A 76 15.54 -11.83 -2.85
N ALA A 77 14.47 -11.07 -3.17
CA ALA A 77 13.59 -10.51 -2.17
C ALA A 77 13.00 -11.60 -1.26
N LYS A 78 13.14 -11.39 0.05
CA LYS A 78 12.52 -12.23 1.08
C LYS A 78 11.34 -11.47 1.67
N LEU A 79 10.19 -12.14 1.75
CA LEU A 79 9.05 -11.62 2.48
C LEU A 79 9.34 -11.70 3.98
N ALA A 80 8.99 -10.65 4.71
CA ALA A 80 9.03 -10.69 6.17
C ALA A 80 7.99 -11.72 6.66
N SER A 81 8.46 -12.79 7.31
CA SER A 81 7.61 -13.89 7.80
C SER A 81 6.78 -13.51 9.03
N GLY A 82 7.20 -12.49 9.78
CA GLY A 82 6.55 -12.10 11.04
C GLY A 82 6.72 -13.13 12.16
N GLU A 83 7.52 -14.18 11.95
CA GLU A 83 7.92 -15.13 12.98
C GLU A 83 9.16 -14.58 13.69
N SER A 84 8.98 -14.25 14.98
CA SER A 84 10.03 -13.88 15.92
C SER A 84 10.46 -15.07 16.76
#